data_AF-A0A2M7X5S9-F1
#
_entry.id   AF-A0A2M7X5S9-F1
#
_cell.length_a   1.000
_cell.length_b   1.000
_cell.length_c   1.000
_cell.angle_alpha   90.00
_cell.angle_beta   90.00
_cell.angle_gamma   90.00
#
_symmetry.space_group_name_H-M   'P 1'
#
loop_
_entity.id
_entity.type
_entity.pdbx_description
1 polymer ?
#
loop_
_entity_poly.entity_id
_entity_poly.type
_entity_poly.pdbx_seq_one_letter_code
_entity_poly.pdbx_strand_id
1 'polypeptide(L)'
;MKPLLTLSILLLGLGLAACQPETPRALGTLEWDRVTLPITAAEPILQINVEVGQQVASGAVLLQLDPAHAEARRRAAAAEVERLQQALAVVTAGARVENRREAAARVAEARALTVNAEQQLARRRALVAQKLLPKAELDQAEASAGAAQAALAAAIAGGQLLAHGNRV
;
A
#
# COMPACT_ATOMS: atom_id res chain seq x y z
N MET A 1 68.22 88.10 17.49
CA MET A 1 68.46 86.69 17.89
C MET A 1 67.23 85.95 18.46
N LYS A 2 66.09 86.61 18.73
CA LYS A 2 64.83 85.96 19.17
C LYS A 2 64.00 85.23 18.08
N PRO A 3 64.04 85.54 16.76
CA PRO A 3 63.17 84.88 15.78
C PRO A 3 63.65 83.50 15.33
N LEU A 4 64.93 83.16 15.53
CA LEU A 4 65.48 81.85 15.19
C LEU A 4 65.02 80.76 16.18
N LEU A 5 64.88 81.12 17.46
CA LEU A 5 64.49 80.20 18.53
C LEU A 5 62.99 79.87 18.47
N THR A 6 62.15 80.83 18.09
CA THR A 6 60.72 80.60 17.82
C THR A 6 60.48 79.71 16.59
N LEU A 7 61.30 79.86 15.55
CA LEU A 7 61.21 79.00 14.35
C LEU A 7 61.59 77.55 14.68
N SER A 8 62.62 77.35 15.51
CA SER A 8 63.05 76.01 15.94
C SER A 8 62.00 75.33 16.83
N ILE A 9 61.34 76.06 17.74
CA ILE A 9 60.25 75.52 18.56
C ILE A 9 59.02 75.16 17.70
N LEU A 10 58.69 75.98 16.70
CA LEU A 10 57.58 75.71 15.79
C LEU A 10 57.86 74.46 14.92
N LEU A 11 59.09 74.32 14.43
CA LEU A 11 59.52 73.16 13.64
C LEU A 11 59.51 71.88 14.48
N LEU A 12 59.92 71.97 15.76
CA LEU A 12 59.88 70.86 16.69
C LEU A 12 58.43 70.47 17.02
N GLY A 13 57.54 71.45 17.24
CA GLY A 13 56.11 71.20 17.46
C GLY A 13 55.42 70.50 16.29
N LEU A 14 55.75 70.85 15.04
CA LEU A 14 55.24 70.17 13.85
C LEU A 14 55.72 68.72 13.74
N GLY A 15 56.96 68.44 14.19
CA GLY A 15 57.50 67.08 14.22
C GLY A 15 56.77 66.14 15.19
N LEU A 16 56.31 66.66 16.34
CA LEU A 16 55.56 65.87 17.31
C LEU A 16 54.12 65.57 16.87
N ALA A 17 53.51 66.43 16.04
CA ALA A 17 52.14 66.21 15.52
C ALA A 17 52.07 65.14 14.41
N ALA A 18 53.21 64.75 13.82
CA ALA A 18 53.30 63.71 12.79
C ALA A 18 53.26 62.27 13.35
N CYS A 19 53.40 62.11 14.67
CA CYS A 19 53.36 60.81 15.33
C CYS A 19 51.94 60.52 15.83
N GLN A 20 51.03 60.19 14.92
CA GLN A 20 49.70 59.69 15.28
C GLN A 20 49.76 58.16 15.41
N PRO A 21 49.19 57.57 16.47
CA PRO A 21 49.12 56.12 16.61
C PRO A 21 48.28 55.52 15.48
N GLU A 22 48.83 54.54 14.75
CA GLU A 22 48.08 53.83 13.71
C GLU A 22 46.86 53.12 14.34
N THR A 23 45.71 53.25 13.68
CA THR A 23 44.52 52.50 14.08
C THR A 23 44.78 51.01 13.93
N PRO A 24 44.42 50.17 14.92
CA PRO A 24 44.66 48.73 14.83
C PRO A 24 43.91 48.15 13.62
N ARG A 25 44.66 47.75 12.59
CA ARG A 25 44.16 47.09 11.39
C ARG A 25 44.19 45.59 11.61
N ALA A 26 43.02 44.97 11.75
CA ALA A 26 42.91 43.52 11.68
C ALA A 26 42.83 43.11 10.19
N LEU A 27 43.89 42.48 9.70
CA LEU A 27 43.93 41.91 8.36
C LEU A 27 43.65 40.40 8.48
N GLY A 28 42.65 39.89 7.78
CA GLY A 28 42.28 38.48 7.80
C GLY A 28 41.10 38.18 6.88
N THR A 29 40.84 36.88 6.66
CA THR A 29 39.66 36.39 5.94
C THR A 29 38.62 35.87 6.92
N LEU A 30 37.34 36.09 6.60
CA LEU A 30 36.24 35.45 7.32
C LEU A 30 36.01 34.09 6.67
N GLU A 31 36.31 33.03 7.41
CA GLU A 31 36.03 31.65 7.01
C GLU A 31 34.76 31.17 7.70
N TRP A 32 33.92 30.45 6.98
CA TRP A 32 32.76 29.76 7.55
C TRP A 32 32.42 28.49 6.76
N ASP A 33 31.82 27.53 7.44
CA ASP A 33 31.34 26.31 6.81
C ASP A 33 30.08 26.59 5.99
N ARG A 34 30.12 26.23 4.72
CA ARG A 34 29.01 26.41 3.79
C ARG A 34 28.26 25.09 3.64
N VAL A 35 26.96 25.13 3.92
CA VAL A 35 26.03 24.04 3.61
C VAL A 35 25.20 24.45 2.41
N THR A 36 25.26 23.66 1.34
CA THR A 36 24.39 23.83 0.17
C THR A 36 23.21 22.88 0.29
N LEU A 37 22.00 23.41 0.16
CA LEU A 37 20.79 22.60 0.16
C LEU A 37 20.38 22.31 -1.28
N PRO A 38 20.53 21.07 -1.78
CA PRO A 38 20.04 20.71 -3.10
C PRO A 38 18.52 20.65 -3.09
N ILE A 39 17.91 21.02 -4.22
CA ILE A 39 16.48 20.85 -4.44
C ILE A 39 16.18 19.35 -4.51
N THR A 40 15.18 18.89 -3.76
CA THR A 40 14.82 17.46 -3.63
C THR A 40 13.98 16.92 -4.79
N ALA A 41 13.36 17.80 -5.58
CA ALA A 41 12.51 17.45 -6.71
C ALA A 41 12.54 18.54 -7.78
N ALA A 42 12.49 18.17 -9.05
CA ALA A 42 12.43 19.10 -10.17
C ALA A 42 11.02 19.70 -10.33
N GLU A 43 10.62 20.54 -9.38
CA GLU A 43 9.32 21.21 -9.34
C GLU A 43 9.51 22.74 -9.30
N PRO A 44 8.54 23.54 -9.79
CA PRO A 44 8.58 24.99 -9.68
C PRO A 44 8.69 25.48 -8.24
N ILE A 45 9.41 26.59 -8.02
CA ILE A 45 9.43 27.28 -6.72
C ILE A 45 8.20 28.21 -6.67
N LEU A 46 7.32 27.99 -5.70
CA LEU A 46 6.17 28.86 -5.45
C LEU A 46 6.54 30.04 -4.56
N GLN A 47 7.41 29.81 -3.58
CA GLN A 47 7.77 30.83 -2.59
C GLN A 47 9.18 30.62 -2.04
N ILE A 48 9.87 31.72 -1.79
CA ILE A 48 11.11 31.78 -0.99
C ILE A 48 10.77 32.59 0.27
N ASN A 49 11.03 32.01 1.44
CA ASN A 49 10.58 32.55 2.74
C ASN A 49 11.67 33.31 3.51
N VAL A 50 12.86 33.43 2.92
CA VAL A 50 14.04 33.96 3.59
C VAL A 50 14.79 34.92 2.70
N GLU A 51 15.50 35.84 3.34
CA GLU A 51 16.37 36.81 2.68
C GLU A 51 17.86 36.48 2.89
N VAL A 52 18.72 37.06 2.05
CA VAL A 52 20.17 36.88 2.16
C VAL A 52 20.67 37.48 3.48
N GLY A 53 21.39 36.69 4.26
CA GLY A 53 21.93 37.08 5.57
C GLY A 53 20.98 36.88 6.74
N GLN A 54 19.75 36.42 6.51
CA GLN A 54 18.80 36.09 7.57
C GLN A 54 19.28 34.87 8.38
N GLN A 55 19.28 34.98 9.71
CA GLN A 55 19.50 33.84 10.60
C GLN A 55 18.28 32.93 10.59
N VAL A 56 18.51 31.62 10.42
CA VAL A 56 17.46 30.60 10.35
C VAL A 56 17.72 29.49 11.37
N ALA A 57 16.66 28.98 11.98
CA ALA A 57 16.73 27.83 12.87
C ALA A 57 16.65 26.51 12.09
N SER A 58 17.11 25.42 12.70
CA SER A 58 16.93 24.07 12.13
C SER A 58 15.43 23.76 11.97
N GLY A 59 15.08 23.18 10.82
CA GLY A 59 13.68 22.88 10.45
C GLY A 59 12.89 24.07 9.89
N ALA A 60 13.50 25.26 9.78
CA ALA A 60 12.85 26.39 9.13
C ALA A 60 12.57 26.12 7.64
N VAL A 61 11.37 26.45 7.18
CA VAL A 61 10.98 26.31 5.77
C VAL A 61 11.56 27.48 4.98
N LEU A 62 12.63 27.21 4.22
CA LEU A 62 13.33 28.25 3.45
C LEU A 62 12.64 28.57 2.11
N LEU A 63 12.06 27.56 1.48
CA LEU A 63 11.35 27.67 0.20
C LEU A 63 10.23 26.64 0.12
N GLN A 64 9.28 26.88 -0.77
CA GLN A 64 8.19 25.95 -1.09
C GLN A 64 8.22 25.62 -2.59
N LEU A 65 8.26 24.32 -2.88
CA LEU A 65 8.08 23.79 -4.23
C LEU A 65 6.60 23.52 -4.47
N ASP A 66 6.18 23.55 -5.74
CA ASP A 66 4.81 23.21 -6.13
C ASP A 66 4.48 21.75 -5.79
N PRO A 67 3.51 21.47 -4.90
CA PRO A 67 3.18 20.12 -4.51
C PRO A 67 2.24 19.40 -5.50
N ALA A 68 1.73 20.06 -6.54
CA ALA A 68 0.63 19.55 -7.37
C ALA A 68 0.89 18.14 -7.93
N HIS A 69 2.09 17.87 -8.46
CA HIS A 69 2.45 16.54 -8.98
C HIS A 69 2.55 15.48 -7.88
N ALA A 70 3.21 15.82 -6.76
CA ALA A 70 3.33 14.91 -5.62
C ALA A 70 1.95 14.56 -5.04
N GLU A 71 1.07 15.56 -4.94
CA GLU A 71 -0.31 15.41 -4.49
C GLU A 71 -1.14 14.54 -5.44
N ALA A 72 -1.01 14.76 -6.75
CA ALA A 72 -1.67 13.93 -7.76
C ALA A 72 -1.23 12.46 -7.67
N ARG A 73 0.08 12.20 -7.53
CA ARG A 73 0.62 10.83 -7.34
C ARG A 73 0.10 10.20 -6.05
N ARG A 74 0.05 10.97 -4.95
CA ARG A 74 -0.48 10.49 -3.67
C ARG A 74 -1.96 10.10 -3.78
N ARG A 75 -2.78 10.95 -4.42
CA ARG A 75 -4.21 10.66 -4.65
C ARG A 75 -4.41 9.43 -5.53
N ALA A 76 -3.62 9.29 -6.59
CA ALA A 76 -3.69 8.12 -7.47
C ALA A 76 -3.34 6.82 -6.72
N ALA A 77 -2.27 6.84 -5.91
CA ALA A 77 -1.89 5.69 -5.09
C ALA A 77 -2.96 5.34 -4.03
N ALA A 78 -3.55 6.35 -3.39
CA ALA A 78 -4.63 6.14 -2.41
C ALA A 78 -5.87 5.50 -3.05
N ALA A 79 -6.28 5.98 -4.25
CA ALA A 79 -7.39 5.40 -4.99
C ALA A 79 -7.10 3.95 -5.41
N GLU A 80 -5.85 3.64 -5.79
CA GLU A 80 -5.46 2.27 -6.13
C GLU A 80 -5.51 1.33 -4.92
N VAL A 81 -5.07 1.80 -3.75
CA VAL A 81 -5.21 1.05 -2.49
C VAL A 81 -6.68 0.76 -2.19
N GLU A 82 -7.56 1.76 -2.30
CA GLU A 82 -9.00 1.57 -2.08
C GLU A 82 -9.60 0.55 -3.05
N ARG A 83 -9.26 0.65 -4.35
CA ARG A 83 -9.69 -0.30 -5.38
C ARG A 83 -9.24 -1.73 -5.06
N LEU A 84 -7.99 -1.91 -4.63
CA LEU A 84 -7.47 -3.22 -4.25
C LEU A 84 -8.10 -3.77 -2.98
N GLN A 85 -8.42 -2.91 -2.00
CA GLN A 85 -9.16 -3.30 -0.79
C GLN A 85 -10.58 -3.78 -1.13
N GLN A 86 -11.27 -3.10 -2.04
CA GLN A 86 -12.59 -3.54 -2.52
C GLN A 86 -12.49 -4.87 -3.28
N ALA A 87 -11.48 -5.04 -4.14
CA ALA A 87 -11.23 -6.31 -4.82
C ALA A 87 -10.92 -7.44 -3.83
N LEU A 88 -10.13 -7.17 -2.80
CA LEU A 88 -9.84 -8.11 -1.72
C LEU A 88 -11.10 -8.47 -0.94
N ALA A 89 -11.96 -7.50 -0.62
CA ALA A 89 -13.23 -7.75 0.05
C ALA A 89 -14.13 -8.69 -0.77
N VAL A 90 -14.17 -8.52 -2.10
CA VAL A 90 -14.91 -9.41 -3.01
C VAL A 90 -14.36 -10.83 -2.98
N VAL A 91 -13.04 -11.00 -3.03
CA VAL A 91 -12.40 -12.33 -3.04
C VAL A 91 -12.51 -13.00 -1.66
N THR A 92 -12.35 -12.25 -0.57
CA THR A 92 -12.40 -12.77 0.81
C THR A 92 -13.81 -13.07 1.30
N ALA A 93 -14.84 -12.40 0.78
CA ALA A 93 -16.24 -12.73 1.07
C ALA A 93 -16.62 -14.18 0.65
N GLY A 94 -15.82 -14.81 -0.21
CA GLY A 94 -15.99 -16.20 -0.62
C GLY A 94 -17.21 -16.41 -1.52
N ALA A 95 -17.70 -17.65 -1.61
CA ALA A 95 -18.88 -17.95 -2.41
C ALA A 95 -20.11 -17.20 -1.88
N ARG A 96 -20.87 -16.57 -2.78
CA ARG A 96 -22.13 -15.89 -2.48
C ARG A 96 -23.10 -16.80 -1.70
N VAL A 97 -23.90 -16.21 -0.80
CA VAL A 97 -24.88 -16.95 0.03
C VAL A 97 -25.85 -17.74 -0.86
N GLU A 98 -26.23 -17.15 -1.99
CA GLU A 98 -27.08 -17.73 -3.03
C GLU A 98 -26.45 -19.01 -3.59
N ASN A 99 -25.16 -18.97 -3.95
CA ASN A 99 -24.43 -20.14 -4.46
C ASN A 99 -24.34 -21.25 -3.40
N ARG A 100 -24.12 -20.88 -2.13
CA ARG A 100 -24.09 -21.86 -1.02
C ARG A 100 -25.46 -22.50 -0.79
N ARG A 101 -26.54 -21.72 -0.87
CA ARG A 101 -27.92 -22.23 -0.79
C ARG A 101 -28.25 -23.15 -1.95
N GLU A 102 -27.85 -22.80 -3.17
CA GLU A 102 -28.03 -23.64 -4.35
C GLU A 102 -27.28 -24.97 -4.20
N ALA A 103 -26.01 -24.93 -3.78
CA ALA A 103 -25.25 -26.16 -3.54
C ALA A 103 -25.87 -27.04 -2.45
N ALA A 104 -26.35 -26.43 -1.35
CA ALA A 104 -27.07 -27.16 -0.31
C ALA A 104 -28.36 -27.83 -0.84
N ALA A 105 -29.10 -27.14 -1.71
CA ALA A 105 -30.28 -27.70 -2.36
C ALA A 105 -29.93 -28.88 -3.28
N ARG A 106 -28.86 -28.77 -4.08
CA ARG A 106 -28.37 -29.89 -4.92
C ARG A 106 -27.95 -31.10 -4.10
N VAL A 107 -27.30 -30.89 -2.95
CA VAL A 107 -26.96 -31.99 -2.02
C VAL A 107 -28.22 -32.65 -1.46
N ALA A 108 -29.23 -31.86 -1.09
CA ALA A 108 -30.50 -32.39 -0.59
C ALA A 108 -31.25 -33.20 -1.65
N GLU A 109 -31.28 -32.72 -2.89
CA GLU A 109 -31.85 -33.43 -4.04
C GLU A 109 -31.13 -34.75 -4.30
N ALA A 110 -29.80 -34.73 -4.43
CA ALA A 110 -29.01 -35.94 -4.69
C ALA A 110 -29.15 -36.97 -3.56
N ARG A 111 -29.32 -36.52 -2.31
CA ARG A 111 -29.60 -37.39 -1.16
C ARG A 111 -30.97 -38.05 -1.28
N ALA A 112 -32.01 -37.29 -1.64
CA ALA A 112 -33.35 -37.84 -1.84
C ALA A 112 -33.37 -38.88 -2.97
N LEU A 113 -32.67 -38.61 -4.08
CA LEU A 113 -32.51 -39.55 -5.20
C LEU A 113 -31.78 -40.83 -4.77
N THR A 114 -30.72 -40.71 -3.98
CA THR A 114 -29.98 -41.85 -3.43
C THR A 114 -30.89 -42.73 -2.58
N VAL A 115 -31.65 -42.14 -1.64
CA VAL A 115 -32.57 -42.88 -0.78
C VAL A 115 -33.64 -43.60 -1.60
N ASN A 116 -34.20 -42.95 -2.64
CA ASN A 116 -35.17 -43.60 -3.52
C ASN A 116 -34.54 -44.79 -4.28
N ALA A 117 -33.36 -44.60 -4.88
CA ALA A 117 -32.66 -45.65 -5.63
C ALA A 117 -32.32 -46.85 -4.74
N GLU A 118 -31.90 -46.62 -3.49
CA GLU A 118 -31.63 -47.68 -2.50
C GLU A 118 -32.91 -48.45 -2.14
N GLN A 119 -34.04 -47.76 -1.94
CA GLN A 119 -35.32 -48.41 -1.69
C GLN A 119 -35.79 -49.24 -2.90
N GLN A 120 -35.60 -48.74 -4.13
CA GLN A 120 -35.92 -49.49 -5.34
C GLN A 120 -35.04 -50.74 -5.48
N LEU A 121 -33.75 -50.62 -5.18
CA LEU A 121 -32.82 -51.74 -5.15
C LEU A 121 -33.27 -52.79 -4.13
N ALA A 122 -33.61 -52.38 -2.91
CA ALA A 122 -34.10 -53.29 -1.88
C ALA A 122 -35.38 -54.04 -2.32
N ARG A 123 -36.34 -53.32 -2.91
CA ARG A 123 -37.56 -53.92 -3.46
C ARG A 123 -37.27 -54.93 -4.56
N ARG A 124 -36.45 -54.56 -5.56
CA ARG A 124 -36.12 -55.43 -6.69
C ARG A 124 -35.34 -56.66 -6.25
N ARG A 125 -34.41 -56.52 -5.31
CA ARG A 125 -33.67 -57.64 -4.72
C ARG A 125 -34.61 -58.66 -4.07
N ALA A 126 -35.63 -58.21 -3.33
CA ALA A 126 -36.63 -59.09 -2.74
C ALA A 126 -37.47 -59.84 -3.79
N LEU A 127 -37.86 -59.16 -4.88
CA LEU A 127 -38.63 -59.77 -5.98
C LEU A 127 -37.82 -60.77 -6.80
N VAL A 128 -36.53 -60.49 -7.07
CA VAL A 128 -35.63 -61.45 -7.74
C VAL A 128 -35.38 -62.68 -6.87
N ALA A 129 -35.21 -62.51 -5.55
CA ALA A 129 -35.07 -63.63 -4.62
C ALA A 129 -36.32 -64.54 -4.62
N GLN A 130 -37.50 -63.96 -4.84
CA GLN A 130 -38.76 -64.69 -5.01
C GLN A 130 -38.97 -65.21 -6.46
N LYS A 131 -37.99 -65.04 -7.35
CA LYS A 131 -38.06 -65.40 -8.78
C LYS A 131 -39.19 -64.68 -9.57
N LEU A 132 -39.63 -63.52 -9.09
CA LEU A 132 -40.69 -62.71 -9.72
C LEU A 132 -40.14 -61.68 -10.72
N LEU A 133 -38.82 -61.43 -10.71
CA LEU A 133 -38.13 -60.56 -11.66
C LEU A 133 -36.85 -61.25 -12.18
N PRO A 134 -36.41 -60.92 -13.41
CA PRO A 134 -35.12 -61.37 -13.95
C PRO A 134 -33.93 -60.80 -13.19
N LYS A 135 -32.80 -61.50 -13.21
CA LYS A 135 -31.52 -61.01 -12.64
C LYS A 135 -31.08 -59.67 -13.25
N ALA A 136 -31.32 -59.45 -14.54
CA ALA A 136 -31.00 -58.20 -15.23
C ALA A 136 -31.66 -56.97 -14.56
N GLU A 137 -32.85 -57.11 -13.97
CA GLU A 137 -33.53 -56.02 -13.26
C GLU A 137 -32.85 -55.65 -11.93
N LEU A 138 -32.19 -56.63 -11.28
CA LEU A 138 -31.38 -56.39 -10.09
C LEU A 138 -30.08 -55.69 -10.47
N ASP A 139 -29.38 -56.18 -11.51
CA ASP A 139 -28.13 -55.57 -11.98
C ASP A 139 -28.35 -54.10 -12.39
N GLN A 140 -29.47 -53.80 -13.06
CA GLN A 140 -29.85 -52.43 -13.40
C GLN A 140 -30.14 -51.55 -12.17
N ALA A 141 -30.75 -52.13 -11.12
CA ALA A 141 -31.03 -51.42 -9.88
C ALA A 141 -29.76 -51.13 -9.08
N GLU A 142 -28.80 -52.05 -9.07
CA GLU A 142 -27.49 -51.88 -8.44
C GLU A 142 -26.70 -50.78 -9.14
N ALA A 143 -26.67 -50.79 -10.48
CA ALA A 143 -26.08 -49.72 -11.27
C ALA A 143 -26.73 -48.35 -10.99
N SER A 144 -28.07 -48.31 -10.89
CA SER A 144 -28.81 -47.07 -10.62
C SER A 144 -28.55 -46.52 -9.21
N ALA A 145 -28.48 -47.38 -8.20
CA ALA A 145 -28.13 -46.99 -6.83
C ALA A 145 -26.68 -46.49 -6.74
N GLY A 146 -25.75 -47.19 -7.37
CA GLY A 146 -24.34 -46.76 -7.44
C GLY A 146 -24.18 -45.41 -8.12
N ALA A 147 -24.89 -45.17 -9.22
CA ALA A 147 -24.90 -43.87 -9.91
C ALA A 147 -25.45 -42.74 -9.04
N ALA A 148 -26.53 -42.99 -8.29
CA ALA A 148 -27.11 -42.01 -7.38
C ALA A 148 -26.16 -41.67 -6.21
N GLN A 149 -25.49 -42.67 -5.62
CA GLN A 149 -24.47 -42.46 -4.59
C GLN A 149 -23.29 -41.65 -5.10
N ALA A 150 -22.81 -41.94 -6.32
CA ALA A 150 -21.74 -41.17 -6.96
C ALA A 150 -22.17 -39.71 -7.22
N ALA A 151 -23.41 -39.49 -7.65
CA ALA A 151 -23.95 -38.15 -7.84
C ALA A 151 -24.06 -37.36 -6.53
N LEU A 152 -24.44 -38.01 -5.42
CA LEU A 152 -24.44 -37.39 -4.09
C LEU A 152 -23.02 -37.01 -3.65
N ALA A 153 -22.05 -37.89 -3.83
CA ALA A 153 -20.65 -37.60 -3.52
C ALA A 153 -20.13 -36.39 -4.33
N ALA A 154 -20.45 -36.32 -5.62
CA ALA A 154 -20.11 -35.19 -6.48
C ALA A 154 -20.78 -33.88 -6.02
N ALA A 155 -22.06 -33.91 -5.64
CA ALA A 155 -22.77 -32.75 -5.13
C ALA A 155 -22.17 -32.22 -3.81
N ILE A 156 -21.77 -33.13 -2.90
CA ILE A 156 -21.10 -32.77 -1.64
C ILE A 156 -19.74 -32.12 -1.93
N ALA A 157 -18.93 -32.73 -2.80
CA ALA A 157 -17.63 -32.17 -3.18
C ALA A 157 -17.77 -30.78 -3.84
N GLY A 158 -18.77 -30.59 -4.69
CA GLY A 158 -19.10 -29.30 -5.28
C GLY A 158 -19.48 -28.24 -4.24
N GLY A 159 -20.23 -28.62 -3.19
CA GLY A 159 -20.54 -27.73 -2.07
C GLY A 159 -19.32 -27.37 -1.22
N GLN A 160 -18.40 -28.32 -1.00
CA GLN A 160 -17.15 -28.09 -0.25
C GLN A 160 -16.21 -27.13 -0.99
N LEU A 161 -16.13 -27.21 -2.32
CA LEU A 161 -15.38 -26.24 -3.14
C LEU A 161 -15.84 -24.79 -2.89
N LEU A 162 -17.15 -24.57 -2.77
CA LEU A 162 -17.71 -23.25 -2.47
C LEU A 162 -17.44 -22.80 -1.02
N ALA A 163 -17.37 -23.75 -0.07
CA ALA A 163 -17.11 -23.46 1.33
C ALA A 163 -15.63 -23.13 1.61
N HIS A 164 -14.70 -23.79 0.93
CA HIS A 164 -13.27 -23.58 1.12
C HIS A 164 -12.71 -22.39 0.34
N GLY A 165 -13.48 -21.84 -0.62
CA GLY A 165 -13.11 -20.63 -1.35
C GLY A 165 -11.92 -20.80 -2.29
N ASN A 166 -11.79 -19.91 -3.27
CA ASN A 166 -10.62 -19.86 -4.14
C ASN A 166 -9.37 -19.71 -3.27
N ARG A 167 -8.47 -20.71 -3.33
CA ARG A 167 -7.15 -20.63 -2.70
C ARG A 167 -6.45 -19.41 -3.31
N VAL A 168 -6.27 -18.36 -2.50
CA VAL A 168 -5.23 -17.35 -2.74
C VAL A 168 -3.87 -18.01 -2.60
#